data_AF-A0A7W1I206-F1
#
_entry.id   AF-A0A7W1I206-F1
#
_cell.length_a   1.000
_cell.length_b   1.000
_cell.length_c   1.000
_cell.angle_alpha   90.00
_cell.angle_beta   90.00
_cell.angle_gamma   90.00
#
_symmetry.space_group_name_H-M   'P 1'
#
loop_
_entity.id
_entity.type
_entity.pdbx_description
1 polymer ?
#
loop_
_entity_poly.entity_id
_entity_poly.type
_entity_poly.pdbx_seq_one_letter_code
_entity_poly.pdbx_strand_id
1 'polypeptide(L)'
;MMVLSSAVATVAVSGALTAQQTPQGAGRGTPQTGAAGTRAVADIKGDGIKGRAELVERKDATGVVVDVMVTASGLKPGLHGLHLHAVGKCDPDFTAAGGHFDPGPAGNTDPDANHPF
;
A
#
# COMPACT_ATOMS: atom_id res chain seq x y z
N MET A 1 27.28 43.36 -28.13
CA MET A 1 28.28 42.38 -28.62
C MET A 1 27.50 41.10 -28.93
N MET A 2 26.99 40.85 -30.15
CA MET A 2 27.69 40.50 -31.40
C MET A 2 28.70 39.37 -31.12
N VAL A 3 28.45 38.12 -31.52
CA VAL A 3 28.47 37.56 -32.89
C VAL A 3 27.62 36.26 -32.94
N LEU A 4 26.67 36.04 -33.87
CA LEU A 4 26.79 35.63 -35.29
C LEU A 4 27.61 34.34 -35.51
N SER A 5 26.98 33.25 -35.96
CA SER A 5 27.03 32.83 -37.37
C SER A 5 26.50 31.41 -37.60
N SER A 6 25.60 31.33 -38.57
CA SER A 6 25.06 30.12 -39.19
C SER A 6 26.11 29.41 -40.05
N ALA A 7 26.02 28.08 -40.15
CA ALA A 7 26.48 27.36 -41.33
C ALA A 7 25.56 26.16 -41.60
N VAL A 8 24.87 26.21 -42.73
CA VAL A 8 24.20 25.09 -43.38
C VAL A 8 25.21 24.46 -44.33
N ALA A 9 25.34 23.14 -44.32
CA ALA A 9 25.94 22.38 -45.40
C ALA A 9 25.08 21.13 -45.65
N THR A 10 24.53 21.05 -46.85
CA THR A 10 23.85 19.87 -47.42
C THR A 10 24.79 19.16 -48.41
N VAL A 11 24.36 17.96 -48.85
CA VAL A 11 24.91 17.07 -49.91
C VAL A 11 25.88 16.01 -49.33
N ALA A 12 25.79 14.69 -49.57
CA ALA A 12 25.27 13.91 -50.70
C ALA A 12 24.74 12.50 -50.30
N VAL A 13 24.19 11.81 -51.30
CA VAL A 13 23.36 10.59 -51.28
C VAL A 13 24.16 9.30 -51.58
N SER A 14 23.60 8.18 -51.08
CA SER A 14 23.69 6.77 -51.51
C SER A 14 24.96 5.93 -51.30
N GLY A 15 24.81 4.94 -50.43
CA GLY A 15 25.50 3.65 -50.45
C GLY A 15 24.63 2.60 -49.77
N ALA A 16 24.05 1.69 -50.55
CA ALA A 16 23.28 0.57 -50.04
C ALA A 16 24.20 -0.46 -49.38
N LEU A 17 23.95 -0.76 -48.11
CA LEU A 17 24.43 -1.99 -47.48
C LEU A 17 23.25 -2.63 -46.75
N THR A 18 22.79 -3.72 -47.33
CA THR A 18 21.81 -4.63 -46.76
C THR A 18 22.41 -5.30 -45.52
N ALA A 19 21.94 -4.92 -44.33
CA ALA A 19 22.06 -5.72 -43.12
C ALA A 19 20.64 -6.06 -42.64
N GLN A 20 20.31 -7.34 -42.79
CA GLN A 20 19.08 -7.96 -42.32
C GLN A 20 19.08 -8.01 -40.78
N GLN A 21 17.92 -7.74 -40.17
CA GLN A 21 17.44 -8.21 -38.85
C GLN A 21 18.05 -7.51 -37.61
N THR A 22 17.30 -7.02 -36.62
CA THR A 22 16.07 -7.53 -35.98
C THR A 22 15.25 -6.35 -35.42
N PRO A 23 13.91 -6.44 -35.31
CA PRO A 23 13.14 -5.51 -34.50
C PRO A 23 13.61 -5.66 -33.06
N GLN A 24 14.14 -4.59 -32.48
CA GLN A 24 14.31 -4.48 -31.03
C GLN A 24 12.90 -4.48 -30.44
N GLY A 25 12.42 -5.68 -30.13
CA GLY A 25 11.20 -5.88 -29.39
C GLY A 25 11.27 -5.03 -28.14
N ALA A 26 10.25 -4.19 -27.97
CA ALA A 26 9.95 -3.55 -26.71
C ALA A 26 10.12 -4.61 -25.61
N GLY A 27 11.18 -4.43 -24.82
CA GLY A 27 11.34 -5.14 -23.57
C GLY A 27 10.13 -4.78 -22.74
N ARG A 28 9.09 -5.62 -22.83
CA ARG A 28 8.02 -5.71 -21.88
C ARG A 28 8.72 -6.03 -20.58
N GLY A 29 9.05 -4.97 -19.83
CA GLY A 29 9.45 -5.10 -18.44
C GLY A 29 8.41 -6.01 -17.84
N THR A 30 8.84 -7.21 -17.45
CA THR A 30 8.07 -8.04 -16.55
C THR A 30 7.63 -7.09 -15.44
N PRO A 31 6.33 -6.96 -15.13
CA PRO A 31 5.94 -6.33 -13.89
C PRO A 31 6.77 -7.03 -12.83
N GLN A 32 7.72 -6.31 -12.23
CA GLN A 32 8.41 -6.81 -11.07
C GLN A 32 7.28 -7.07 -10.09
N THR A 33 6.91 -8.34 -9.95
CA THR A 33 6.12 -8.79 -8.82
C THR A 33 7.07 -8.65 -7.65
N GLY A 34 7.23 -7.40 -7.18
CA GLY A 34 7.71 -7.15 -5.84
C GLY A 34 6.85 -8.05 -4.97
N ALA A 35 7.50 -8.95 -4.23
CA ALA A 35 6.82 -9.93 -3.41
C ALA A 35 5.64 -9.25 -2.73
N ALA A 36 4.41 -9.64 -3.09
CA ALA A 36 3.22 -9.08 -2.48
C ALA A 36 3.40 -9.30 -0.98
N GLY A 37 3.53 -8.20 -0.22
CA GLY A 37 3.83 -8.32 1.20
C GLY A 37 2.71 -9.07 1.92
N THR A 38 2.99 -9.50 3.13
CA THR A 38 2.05 -10.25 3.97
C THR A 38 0.69 -9.58 3.98
N ARG A 39 -0.37 -10.32 3.62
CA ARG A 39 -1.74 -9.83 3.61
C ARG A 39 -2.54 -10.51 4.71
N ALA A 40 -3.21 -9.70 5.53
CA ALA A 40 -4.20 -10.14 6.49
C ALA A 40 -5.56 -9.53 6.17
N VAL A 41 -6.63 -10.24 6.49
CA VAL A 41 -8.00 -9.80 6.26
C VAL A 41 -8.85 -10.14 7.48
N ALA A 42 -9.70 -9.21 7.89
CA ALA A 42 -10.67 -9.41 8.96
C ALA A 42 -12.08 -9.04 8.47
N ASP A 43 -13.05 -9.91 8.74
CA ASP A 43 -14.46 -9.59 8.53
C ASP A 43 -14.99 -8.83 9.76
N ILE A 44 -15.69 -7.72 9.52
CA ILE A 44 -16.33 -6.91 10.56
C ILE A 44 -17.80 -7.31 10.63
N LYS A 45 -18.26 -7.68 11.82
CA LYS A 45 -19.64 -8.09 12.08
C LYS A 45 -20.14 -7.44 13.37
N GLY A 46 -21.37 -6.95 13.34
CA GLY A 46 -22.09 -6.41 14.49
C GLY A 46 -23.58 -6.38 14.18
N ASP A 47 -24.38 -5.86 15.11
CA ASP A 47 -25.83 -5.72 14.89
C ASP A 47 -26.11 -4.71 13.78
N GLY A 48 -26.62 -5.19 12.64
CA GLY A 48 -26.82 -4.40 11.42
C GLY A 48 -25.54 -3.91 10.73
N ILE A 49 -24.36 -4.21 11.27
CA ILE A 49 -23.06 -3.75 10.78
C ILE A 49 -22.32 -4.90 10.09
N LYS A 50 -21.80 -4.62 8.90
CA LYS A 50 -20.94 -5.54 8.15
C LYS A 50 -19.82 -4.79 7.45
N GLY A 51 -18.67 -5.43 7.33
CA GLY A 51 -17.54 -4.85 6.62
C GLY A 51 -16.36 -5.80 6.49
N ARG A 52 -15.26 -5.25 5.99
CA ARG A 52 -13.98 -5.92 5.83
C ARG A 52 -12.85 -4.93 6.06
N ALA A 53 -11.84 -5.37 6.80
CA ALA A 53 -10.54 -4.71 6.90
C ALA A 53 -9.50 -5.55 6.16
N GLU A 54 -8.69 -4.89 5.35
CA GLU A 54 -7.53 -5.48 4.69
C GLU A 54 -6.27 -4.78 5.16
N LEU A 55 -5.28 -5.57 5.58
CA LEU A 55 -3.98 -5.12 6.04
C LEU A 55 -2.94 -5.70 5.09
N VAL A 56 -2.15 -4.83 4.46
CA VAL A 56 -1.11 -5.24 3.51
C VAL A 56 0.21 -4.68 3.97
N GLU A 57 1.13 -5.58 4.30
CA GLU A 57 2.50 -5.22 4.59
C GLU A 57 3.19 -4.73 3.30
N ARG A 58 3.95 -3.66 3.41
CA ARG A 58 4.86 -3.18 2.38
C ARG A 58 6.18 -2.75 3.02
N LYS A 59 7.25 -2.81 2.25
CA LYS A 59 8.55 -2.25 2.64
C LYS A 59 8.75 -0.93 1.93
N ASP A 60 9.18 0.09 2.67
CA ASP A 60 9.68 1.34 2.11
C ASP A 60 11.10 1.64 2.60
N ALA A 61 11.62 2.82 2.28
CA ALA A 61 12.98 3.22 2.62
C ALA A 61 13.21 3.33 4.14
N THR A 62 12.16 3.43 4.95
CA THR A 62 12.23 3.63 6.39
C THR A 62 11.95 2.37 7.20
N GLY A 63 11.32 1.36 6.59
CA GLY A 63 11.07 0.09 7.23
C GLY A 63 9.88 -0.66 6.65
N VAL A 64 9.22 -1.42 7.52
CA VAL A 64 7.96 -2.11 7.22
C VAL A 64 6.80 -1.20 7.58
N VAL A 65 5.88 -1.01 6.65
CA VAL A 65 4.62 -0.27 6.86
C VAL A 65 3.46 -1.21 6.54
N VAL A 66 2.34 -1.03 7.22
CA VAL A 66 1.10 -1.76 6.95
C VAL A 66 0.06 -0.77 6.45
N ASP A 67 -0.39 -0.94 5.22
CA ASP A 67 -1.52 -0.19 4.69
C ASP A 67 -2.82 -0.86 5.18
N VAL A 68 -3.71 -0.06 5.78
CA VAL A 68 -4.98 -0.53 6.34
C VAL A 68 -6.13 0.09 5.55
N MET A 69 -6.97 -0.75 4.94
CA MET A 69 -8.18 -0.31 4.25
C MET A 69 -9.41 -0.97 4.86
N VAL A 70 -10.37 -0.15 5.30
CA VAL A 70 -11.62 -0.60 5.90
C VAL A 70 -12.79 -0.17 5.05
N THR A 71 -13.65 -1.13 4.71
CA THR A 71 -14.95 -0.87 4.08
C THR A 71 -16.04 -1.42 5.00
N ALA A 72 -16.94 -0.57 5.46
CA ALA A 72 -18.03 -0.94 6.37
C ALA A 72 -19.35 -0.28 5.97
N SER A 73 -20.45 -0.90 6.36
CA SER A 73 -21.82 -0.43 6.13
C SER A 73 -22.68 -0.66 7.36
N GLY A 74 -23.76 0.12 7.51
CA GLY A 74 -24.66 0.07 8.67
C GLY A 74 -24.22 0.95 9.84
N LEU A 75 -23.10 1.68 9.71
CA LEU A 75 -22.64 2.65 10.71
C LEU A 75 -23.52 3.90 10.68
N LYS A 76 -23.80 4.47 11.86
CA LYS A 76 -24.41 5.79 11.98
C LYS A 76 -23.44 6.86 11.42
N PRO A 77 -23.94 7.95 10.81
CA PRO A 77 -23.06 9.06 10.42
C PRO A 77 -22.29 9.61 11.64
N GLY A 78 -20.99 9.87 11.47
CA GLY A 78 -20.12 10.38 12.52
C GLY A 78 -18.75 9.69 12.55
N LEU A 79 -17.95 10.05 13.55
CA LEU A 79 -16.66 9.41 13.81
C LEU A 79 -16.85 8.05 14.48
N HIS A 80 -16.03 7.09 14.10
CA HIS A 80 -15.96 5.75 14.69
C HIS A 80 -14.50 5.43 14.97
N GLY A 81 -14.20 4.86 16.14
CA GLY A 81 -12.86 4.40 16.48
C GLY A 81 -12.47 3.15 15.68
N LEU A 82 -11.17 3.02 15.38
CA LEU A 82 -10.58 1.83 14.79
C LEU A 82 -9.39 1.41 15.64
N HIS A 83 -9.49 0.25 16.27
CA HIS A 83 -8.45 -0.28 17.15
C HIS A 83 -8.12 -1.72 16.78
N LEU A 84 -6.86 -2.11 16.99
CA LEU A 84 -6.47 -3.51 17.07
C LEU A 84 -6.56 -3.93 18.54
N HIS A 85 -7.20 -5.07 18.79
CA HIS A 85 -7.31 -5.64 20.13
C HIS A 85 -6.24 -6.73 20.34
N ALA A 86 -5.88 -6.96 21.59
CA ALA A 86 -4.78 -7.84 21.96
C ALA A 86 -5.04 -9.32 21.64
N VAL A 87 -6.31 -9.74 21.56
CA VAL A 87 -6.71 -11.13 21.33
C VAL A 87 -7.57 -11.25 20.08
N GLY A 88 -7.17 -12.12 19.15
CA GLY A 88 -7.95 -12.42 17.93
C GLY A 88 -9.13 -13.37 18.20
N LYS A 89 -10.04 -13.02 19.11
CA LYS A 89 -11.24 -13.81 19.45
C LYS A 89 -12.50 -12.95 19.40
N CYS A 90 -13.57 -13.53 18.84
CA CYS A 90 -14.88 -12.87 18.70
C CYS A 90 -15.98 -13.50 19.57
N ASP A 91 -15.75 -14.70 20.09
CA ASP A 91 -16.72 -15.48 20.85
C ASP A 91 -16.35 -15.52 22.34
N PRO A 92 -17.34 -15.52 23.27
CA PRO A 92 -18.78 -15.56 23.01
C PRO A 92 -19.38 -14.21 22.57
N ASP A 93 -18.67 -13.12 22.82
CA ASP A 93 -18.99 -11.78 22.36
C ASP A 93 -17.68 -10.99 22.15
N PHE A 94 -17.78 -9.76 21.63
CA PHE A 94 -16.59 -8.97 21.28
C PHE A 94 -15.72 -8.57 22.49
N THR A 95 -16.19 -8.72 23.73
CA THR A 95 -15.33 -8.52 24.92
C THR A 95 -14.21 -9.54 24.99
N ALA A 96 -14.35 -10.70 24.32
CA ALA A 96 -13.31 -11.72 24.20
C ALA A 96 -12.06 -11.25 23.44
N ALA A 97 -12.13 -10.14 22.71
CA ALA A 97 -10.99 -9.52 22.05
C ALA A 97 -9.99 -8.92 23.06
N GLY A 98 -10.41 -8.69 24.31
CA GLY A 98 -9.59 -8.08 25.34
C GLY A 98 -9.33 -6.59 25.13
N GLY A 99 -8.29 -6.07 25.76
CA GLY A 99 -7.88 -4.66 25.65
C GLY A 99 -7.21 -4.30 24.30
N HIS A 100 -6.70 -3.08 24.19
CA HIS A 100 -5.99 -2.62 23.00
C HIS A 100 -4.66 -3.35 22.81
N PHE A 101 -4.27 -3.58 21.56
CA PHE A 101 -2.96 -4.14 21.22
C PHE A 101 -1.86 -3.09 21.39
N ASP A 102 -1.09 -3.22 22.45
CA ASP A 102 0.04 -2.35 22.77
C ASP A 102 1.26 -3.19 23.22
N PRO A 103 2.06 -3.70 22.27
CA PRO A 103 3.17 -4.61 22.56
C PRO A 103 4.44 -3.88 23.04
N GLY A 104 4.38 -2.56 23.26
CA GLY A 104 5.54 -1.76 23.64
C GLY A 104 6.11 -2.11 25.02
N PRO A 105 7.38 -1.76 25.32
CA PRO A 105 8.00 -2.02 26.63
C PRO A 105 7.31 -1.28 27.79
N ALA A 106 6.51 -0.25 27.51
CA ALA A 106 5.66 0.46 28.45
C ALA A 106 4.16 0.25 28.15
N GLY A 107 3.83 -0.87 27.48
CA GLY A 107 2.50 -1.08 26.93
C GLY A 107 1.40 -1.19 27.98
N ASN A 108 0.23 -0.65 27.68
CA ASN A 108 -0.95 -0.72 28.52
C ASN A 108 -2.18 -1.12 27.70
N THR A 109 -2.78 -2.28 27.99
CA THR A 109 -3.95 -2.74 27.22
C THR A 109 -5.26 -2.07 27.64
N ASP A 110 -5.27 -1.29 28.73
CA ASP A 110 -6.45 -0.58 29.22
C ASP A 110 -6.86 0.55 28.25
N PRO A 111 -8.07 0.49 27.67
CA PRO A 111 -8.51 1.47 26.66
C PRO A 111 -8.71 2.88 27.22
N ASP A 112 -9.04 3.03 28.51
CA ASP A 112 -9.32 4.31 29.15
C ASP A 112 -8.05 4.95 29.71
N ALA A 113 -7.05 4.14 30.07
CA ALA A 113 -5.75 4.62 30.51
C ALA A 113 -4.79 4.93 29.35
N ASN A 114 -4.99 4.31 28.18
CA ASN A 114 -4.04 4.38 27.06
C ASN A 114 -4.40 5.40 25.97
N HIS A 115 -5.10 6.48 26.35
CA HIS A 115 -5.47 7.54 25.43
C HIS A 115 -5.62 8.89 26.16
N PRO A 116 -4.56 9.69 26.32
CA PRO A 116 -4.75 11.07 26.76
C PRO A 116 -5.46 11.94 25.71
N PHE A 117 -5.51 11.55 24.43
CA PHE A 117 -6.15 12.36 23.36
C PHE A 117 -6.62 11.55 22.17
#